data_AF-A0A7C1P2I9-F1
#
_entry.id   AF-A0A7C1P2I9-F1
#
_cell.length_a   1.000
_cell.length_b   1.000
_cell.length_c   1.000
_cell.angle_alpha   90.00
_cell.angle_beta   90.00
_cell.angle_gamma   90.00
#
_symmetry.space_group_name_H-M   'P 1'
#
loop_
_entity.id
_entity.type
_entity.pdbx_description
1 polymer ?
#
loop_
_entity_poly.entity_id
_entity_poly.type
_entity_poly.pdbx_seq_one_letter_code
_entity_poly.pdbx_strand_id
1 'polypeptide(L)'
;MSLKIREEKDKILEHLELVVQQLLNSTKSKRISIKLRTLLRYTYVSYVKKTTDISVIRGLVPRVRPPAWLTNQYYYREIERVLRDKFDAKIETRRQLRYVVLHKTR
;
A
#
# COMPACT_ATOMS: atom_id res chain seq x y z
N MET A 1 -18.32 -9.49 -10.07
CA MET A 1 -16.84 -9.40 -10.11
C MET A 1 -16.32 -10.81 -10.31
N SER A 2 -15.43 -11.07 -11.28
CA SER A 2 -14.97 -12.43 -11.57
C SER A 2 -14.09 -12.97 -10.45
N LEU A 3 -14.10 -14.31 -10.25
CA LEU A 3 -13.27 -15.00 -9.26
C LEU A 3 -11.78 -14.62 -9.39
N LYS A 4 -11.29 -14.56 -10.63
CA LYS A 4 -9.92 -14.17 -10.95
C LYS A 4 -9.53 -12.79 -10.40
N ILE A 5 -10.42 -11.79 -10.50
CA ILE A 5 -10.14 -10.44 -9.99
C ILE A 5 -10.04 -10.45 -8.45
N ARG A 6 -10.85 -11.29 -7.78
CA ARG A 6 -10.79 -11.43 -6.33
C ARG A 6 -9.45 -12.04 -5.90
N GLU A 7 -9.04 -13.14 -6.52
CA GLU A 7 -7.74 -13.77 -6.23
C GLU A 7 -6.56 -12.83 -6.48
N GLU A 8 -6.61 -12.00 -7.53
CA GLU A 8 -5.58 -10.99 -7.77
C GLU A 8 -5.56 -9.92 -6.69
N LYS A 9 -6.73 -9.48 -6.20
CA LYS A 9 -6.82 -8.51 -5.10
C LYS A 9 -6.18 -9.04 -3.82
N ASP A 10 -6.41 -10.30 -3.49
CA ASP A 10 -5.83 -10.94 -2.30
C ASP A 10 -4.30 -10.99 -2.39
N LYS A 11 -3.75 -11.40 -3.54
CA LYS A 11 -2.29 -11.38 -3.79
C LYS A 11 -1.71 -9.96 -3.71
N ILE A 12 -2.45 -8.94 -4.16
CA ILE A 12 -2.01 -7.55 -4.05
C ILE A 12 -2.00 -7.10 -2.58
N LEU A 13 -2.93 -7.56 -1.73
CA LEU A 13 -2.91 -7.30 -0.29
C LEU A 13 -1.72 -7.99 0.40
N GLU A 14 -1.29 -9.17 -0.03
CA GLU A 14 -0.05 -9.77 0.48
C GLU A 14 1.16 -8.86 0.19
N HIS A 15 1.26 -8.34 -1.03
CA HIS A 15 2.30 -7.37 -1.39
C HIS A 15 2.18 -6.04 -0.63
N LEU A 16 0.98 -5.64 -0.20
CA LEU A 16 0.79 -4.45 0.63
C LEU A 16 1.52 -4.62 1.95
N GLU A 17 1.35 -5.77 2.59
CA GLU A 17 1.99 -6.08 3.87
C GLU A 17 3.51 -6.07 3.74
N LEU A 18 4.05 -6.72 2.70
CA LEU A 18 5.49 -6.75 2.43
C LEU A 18 6.07 -5.34 2.21
N VAL A 19 5.38 -4.49 1.43
CA VAL A 19 5.81 -3.11 1.19
C VAL A 19 5.77 -2.29 2.48
N VAL A 20 4.72 -2.43 3.30
CA VAL A 20 4.59 -1.70 4.56
C VAL A 20 5.66 -2.12 5.56
N GLN A 21 5.90 -3.43 5.71
CA GLN A 21 7.00 -3.94 6.53
C GLN A 21 8.33 -3.36 6.07
N GLN A 22 8.61 -3.36 4.77
CA GLN A 22 9.86 -2.81 4.25
C GLN A 22 9.99 -1.30 4.48
N LEU A 23 8.90 -0.53 4.35
CA LEU A 23 8.88 0.89 4.70
C LEU A 23 9.19 1.12 6.19
N LEU A 24 8.64 0.30 7.09
CA LEU A 24 8.88 0.38 8.53
C LEU A 24 10.30 -0.05 8.92
N ASN A 25 10.85 -1.06 8.26
CA ASN A 25 12.21 -1.53 8.51
C ASN A 25 13.25 -0.49 8.06
N SER A 26 13.05 0.08 6.86
CA SER A 26 13.98 1.04 6.25
C SER A 26 13.90 2.46 6.81
N THR A 27 12.78 2.86 7.43
CA THR A 27 12.65 4.22 7.95
C THR A 27 13.45 4.43 9.23
N LYS A 28 14.11 5.60 9.30
CA LYS A 28 14.78 6.09 10.52
C LYS A 28 13.79 6.72 11.52
N SER A 29 12.63 7.16 11.04
CA SER A 29 11.62 7.83 11.87
C SER A 29 10.75 6.83 12.62
N LYS A 30 10.43 7.12 13.89
CA LYS A 30 9.48 6.34 14.70
C LYS A 30 8.04 6.36 14.14
N ARG A 31 7.75 7.31 13.27
CA ARG A 31 6.45 7.52 12.63
C ARG A 31 6.65 7.85 11.16
N ILE A 32 5.86 7.23 10.29
CA ILE A 32 5.78 7.58 8.87
C ILE A 32 4.34 7.90 8.49
N SER A 33 4.18 8.78 7.50
CA SER A 33 2.88 9.11 6.92
C SER A 33 2.99 9.04 5.40
N ILE A 34 2.17 8.21 4.77
CA ILE A 34 2.17 7.99 3.33
C ILE A 34 0.75 8.17 2.78
N LYS A 35 0.60 8.86 1.65
CA LYS A 35 -0.71 8.97 0.99
C LYS A 35 -1.19 7.57 0.61
N LEU A 36 -2.44 7.25 0.91
CA LEU A 36 -3.04 5.93 0.62
C LEU A 36 -2.93 5.58 -0.88
N ARG A 37 -3.14 6.56 -1.76
CA ARG A 37 -2.96 6.41 -3.22
C ARG A 37 -1.51 6.06 -3.60
N THR A 38 -0.52 6.60 -2.89
CA THR A 38 0.89 6.29 -3.16
C THR A 38 1.21 4.88 -2.70
N LEU A 39 0.70 4.48 -1.54
CA LEU A 39 0.87 3.13 -1.02
C LEU A 39 0.29 2.08 -1.99
N LEU A 40 -0.93 2.27 -2.49
CA LEU A 40 -1.51 1.40 -3.52
C LEU A 40 -0.61 1.28 -4.77
N ARG A 41 -0.03 2.40 -5.23
CA ARG A 41 0.88 2.37 -6.39
C ARG A 41 2.13 1.54 -6.08
N TYR A 42 2.72 1.71 -4.90
CA TYR A 42 3.90 0.94 -4.50
C TYR A 42 3.58 -0.55 -4.41
N THR A 43 2.46 -0.89 -3.77
CA THR A 43 1.94 -2.26 -3.67
C THR A 43 1.75 -2.89 -5.04
N TYR A 44 1.11 -2.19 -5.98
CA TYR A 44 0.88 -2.74 -7.32
C TYR A 44 2.18 -2.94 -8.10
N VAL A 45 3.13 -1.99 -8.01
CA VAL A 45 4.46 -2.19 -8.62
C VAL A 45 5.16 -3.40 -8.00
N SER A 46 5.13 -3.54 -6.68
CA SER A 46 5.67 -4.70 -5.97
C SER A 46 5.05 -6.01 -6.47
N TYR A 47 3.73 -6.05 -6.62
CA TYR A 47 2.99 -7.22 -7.13
C TYR A 47 3.39 -7.59 -8.56
N VAL A 48 3.47 -6.61 -9.46
CA VAL A 48 3.80 -6.83 -10.87
C VAL A 48 5.27 -7.21 -11.05
N LYS A 49 6.17 -6.60 -10.27
CA LYS A 49 7.64 -6.73 -10.44
C LYS A 49 8.29 -7.68 -9.45
N LYS A 50 7.50 -8.27 -8.55
CA LYS A 50 7.95 -9.24 -7.54
C LYS A 50 9.16 -8.75 -6.75
N THR A 51 9.09 -7.49 -6.31
CA THR A 51 10.16 -6.83 -5.53
C THR A 51 9.57 -6.04 -4.36
N THR A 52 10.30 -6.00 -3.25
CA THR A 52 9.99 -5.16 -2.09
C THR A 52 10.96 -3.98 -1.94
N ASP A 53 11.98 -3.89 -2.81
CA ASP A 53 12.94 -2.78 -2.78
C ASP A 53 12.23 -1.45 -3.07
N ILE A 54 12.16 -0.59 -2.06
CA ILE A 54 11.45 0.68 -2.11
C ILE A 54 12.06 1.64 -3.13
N SER A 55 13.38 1.59 -3.35
CA SER A 55 14.07 2.43 -4.35
C SER A 55 13.69 1.99 -5.76
N VAL A 56 13.71 0.69 -6.02
CA VAL A 56 13.27 0.12 -7.31
C VAL A 56 11.80 0.41 -7.57
N ILE A 57 10.94 0.19 -6.57
CA ILE A 57 9.51 0.47 -6.64
C ILE A 57 9.28 1.94 -7.02
N ARG A 58 9.91 2.89 -6.32
CA ARG A 58 9.80 4.32 -6.61
C ARG A 58 10.17 4.67 -8.05
N GLY A 59 11.25 4.08 -8.58
CA GLY A 59 11.70 4.30 -9.96
C GLY A 59 10.70 3.79 -11.01
N LEU A 60 9.88 2.79 -10.69
CA LEU A 60 8.95 2.16 -11.62
C LEU A 60 7.51 2.70 -11.55
N VAL A 61 7.16 3.40 -10.47
CA VAL A 61 5.83 4.01 -10.23
C VAL A 61 5.30 4.88 -11.39
N PRO A 62 6.11 5.62 -12.17
CA PRO A 62 5.61 6.36 -13.33
C PRO A 62 5.15 5.46 -14.50
N ARG A 63 5.77 4.28 -14.64
CA ARG A 63 5.61 3.37 -15.79
C ARG A 63 4.63 2.23 -15.53
N VAL A 64 4.50 1.79 -14.27
CA VAL A 64 3.61 0.70 -13.86
C VAL A 64 2.42 1.28 -13.10
N ARG A 65 1.24 1.28 -13.74
CA ARG A 65 0.03 1.91 -13.20
C ARG A 65 -0.99 0.87 -12.73
N PRO A 66 -1.58 1.01 -11.52
CA PRO A 66 -2.69 0.17 -11.09
C PRO A 66 -3.88 0.30 -12.06
N PRO A 67 -4.53 -0.81 -12.45
CA PRO A 67 -5.75 -0.77 -13.23
C PRO A 67 -6.92 -0.12 -12.45
N ALA A 68 -7.92 0.38 -13.19
CA ALA A 68 -9.04 1.14 -12.64
C ALA A 68 -9.84 0.37 -11.56
N TRP A 69 -9.90 -0.95 -11.65
CA TRP A 69 -10.60 -1.81 -10.68
C TRP A 69 -9.88 -1.92 -9.32
N LEU A 70 -8.65 -1.40 -9.19
CA LEU A 70 -7.97 -1.19 -7.91
C LEU A 70 -8.13 0.25 -7.38
N THR A 71 -8.37 1.23 -8.25
CA THR A 71 -8.38 2.65 -7.89
C THR A 71 -9.79 3.16 -7.57
N ASN A 72 -10.54 2.41 -6.76
CA ASN A 72 -11.88 2.77 -6.30
C ASN A 72 -12.00 2.74 -4.77
N GLN A 73 -13.04 3.39 -4.25
CA GLN A 73 -13.22 3.56 -2.80
C GLN A 73 -13.32 2.21 -2.05
N TYR A 74 -13.92 1.19 -2.65
CA TYR A 74 -14.07 -0.12 -2.01
C TYR A 74 -12.71 -0.77 -1.74
N TYR A 75 -11.83 -0.81 -2.75
CA TYR A 75 -10.51 -1.39 -2.55
C TYR A 75 -9.63 -0.55 -1.62
N TYR A 76 -9.76 0.77 -1.66
CA TYR A 76 -9.09 1.62 -0.66
C TYR A 76 -9.56 1.34 0.77
N ARG A 77 -10.85 1.08 1.01
CA ARG A 77 -11.36 0.71 2.33
C ARG A 77 -10.83 -0.64 2.79
N GLU A 78 -10.64 -1.57 1.86
CA GLU A 78 -10.04 -2.88 2.14
C GLU A 78 -8.57 -2.76 2.55
N ILE A 79 -7.78 -1.95 1.82
CA ILE A 79 -6.41 -1.59 2.20
C ILE A 79 -6.38 -0.97 3.60
N GLU A 80 -7.26 0.00 3.88
CA GLU A 80 -7.33 0.63 5.21
C GLU A 80 -7.62 -0.39 6.32
N ARG A 81 -8.52 -1.35 6.08
CA ARG A 81 -8.85 -2.42 7.04
C ARG A 81 -7.62 -3.26 7.33
N VAL A 82 -6.95 -3.79 6.29
CA VAL A 82 -5.73 -4.61 6.45
C VAL A 82 -4.65 -3.85 7.22
N LEU A 83 -4.48 -2.56 6.94
CA LEU A 83 -3.47 -1.74 7.61
C LEU A 83 -3.80 -1.45 9.08
N ARG A 84 -5.07 -1.24 9.41
CA ARG A 84 -5.52 -1.11 10.81
C ARG A 84 -5.29 -2.43 11.56
N ASP A 85 -5.75 -3.53 10.98
CA ASP A 85 -5.75 -4.84 11.64
C ASP A 85 -4.33 -5.39 11.85
N LYS A 86 -3.42 -5.20 10.88
CA LYS A 86 -2.07 -5.79 10.92
C LYS A 86 -0.96 -4.86 11.41
N PHE A 87 -1.16 -3.55 11.32
CA PHE A 87 -0.09 -2.56 11.60
C PHE A 87 -0.51 -1.44 12.55
N ASP A 88 -1.69 -1.53 13.18
CA ASP A 88 -2.27 -0.46 14.01
C ASP A 88 -2.24 0.91 13.31
N ALA A 89 -2.49 0.90 11.99
CA ALA A 89 -2.36 2.10 11.18
C ALA A 89 -3.51 3.08 11.44
N LYS A 90 -3.17 4.36 11.62
CA LYS A 90 -4.17 5.45 11.68
C LYS A 90 -4.41 6.02 10.30
N ILE A 91 -5.67 6.29 9.97
CA ILE A 91 -6.03 6.95 8.71
C ILE A 91 -6.38 8.41 9.00
N GLU A 92 -5.58 9.32 8.45
CA GLU A 92 -5.79 10.76 8.60
C GLU A 92 -6.20 11.39 7.27
N THR A 93 -7.21 12.24 7.29
CA THR A 93 -7.60 13.05 6.13
C THR A 93 -6.99 14.43 6.26
N ARG A 94 -6.15 14.82 5.29
CA ARG A 94 -5.49 16.13 5.25
C ARG A 94 -5.76 16.77 3.89
N ARG A 95 -6.43 17.92 3.86
CA ARG A 95 -6.82 18.63 2.62
C ARG A 95 -7.45 17.67 1.58
N GLN A 96 -8.46 16.90 2.01
CA GLN A 96 -9.19 15.88 1.22
C GLN A 96 -8.37 14.64 0.80
N LEU A 97 -7.07 14.57 1.10
CA LEU A 97 -6.25 13.40 0.82
C LEU A 97 -6.17 12.49 2.05
N ARG A 98 -6.30 11.18 1.83
CA ARG A 98 -6.14 10.17 2.88
C ARG A 98 -4.68 9.74 3.01
N TYR A 99 -4.19 9.76 4.24
CA TYR A 99 -2.86 9.34 4.63
C TYR A 99 -2.96 8.16 5.58
N VAL A 100 -2.11 7.17 5.35
CA VAL A 100 -1.84 6.08 6.30
C VAL A 100 -0.69 6.55 7.19
N VAL A 101 -0.92 6.56 8.48
CA VAL A 101 0.08 6.84 9.50
C VAL A 101 0.43 5.54 10.17
N LEU A 102 1.72 5.20 10.13
CA LEU A 102 2.27 3.99 10.70
C LEU A 102 3.34 4.34 11.74
N HIS A 103 3.43 3.51 12.76
CA HIS A 103 4.41 3.62 13.82
C HIS A 103 5.41 2.48 13.70
N LYS A 104 6.70 2.79 13.89
CA LYS A 104 7.74 1.76 13.97
C LYS A 104 7.61 1.11 15.34
N THR A 105 7.17 -0.14 15.37
CA THR A 105 7.21 -0.96 16.58
C THR A 105 8.68 -1.13 16.97
N ARG A 106 8.97 -0.93 18.27
CA ARG A 106 10.34 -0.92 18.81
C ARG A 106 11.11 -2.19 18.50
#